data_AF-A0AAW6PDS6-F1
#
_entry.id   AF-A0AAW6PDS6-F1
#
_cell.length_a   1.000
_cell.length_b   1.000
_cell.length_c   1.000
_cell.angle_alpha   90.00
_cell.angle_beta   90.00
_cell.angle_gamma   90.00
#
_symmetry.space_group_name_H-M   'P 1'
#
loop_
_entity.id
_entity.type
_entity.pdbx_description
1 polymer ?
#
loop_
_entity_poly.entity_id
_entity_poly.type
_entity_poly.pdbx_seq_one_letter_code
_entity_poly.pdbx_strand_id
1 'polypeptide(L)'
;CIDLAAHFGLPGSRGGRRNIVVVSHGRQQAGLVVDHLHGELQTVIKPLGPLFQHLQGIAGSTILGSGQVALILDIATLFASLDEQPTHHPVDSDPQQSHRHPQAAGAQETPHEIHP
;
A
#
# COMPACT_ATOMS: atom_id res chain seq x y z
N CYS A 1 -4.75 -10.04 1.74
CA CYS A 1 -3.57 -10.68 1.11
C CYS A 1 -2.58 -9.60 0.71
N ILE A 2 -1.28 -9.88 0.81
CA ILE A 2 -0.19 -8.98 0.41
C ILE A 2 0.39 -9.52 -0.89
N ASP A 3 0.36 -8.71 -1.96
CA ASP A 3 1.09 -9.01 -3.18
C ASP A 3 2.56 -8.62 -2.99
N LEU A 4 3.46 -9.61 -2.87
CA LEU A 4 4.85 -9.34 -2.51
C LEU A 4 5.58 -8.52 -3.59
N ALA A 5 5.26 -8.75 -4.88
CA ALA A 5 5.90 -7.99 -5.94
C ALA A 5 5.52 -6.52 -5.83
N ALA A 6 4.23 -6.22 -5.66
CA ALA A 6 3.77 -4.84 -5.47
C ALA A 6 4.31 -4.22 -4.17
N HIS A 7 4.32 -4.98 -3.07
CA HIS A 7 4.80 -4.50 -1.77
C HIS A 7 6.28 -4.08 -1.79
N PHE A 8 7.12 -4.80 -2.53
CA PHE A 8 8.54 -4.47 -2.68
C PHE A 8 8.87 -3.63 -3.92
N GLY A 9 7.86 -3.11 -4.63
CA GLY A 9 8.06 -2.29 -5.83
C GLY A 9 8.69 -3.05 -7.01
N LEU A 10 8.56 -4.37 -7.03
CA LEU A 10 9.07 -5.24 -8.08
C LEU A 10 8.08 -5.32 -9.25
N PRO A 11 8.57 -5.46 -10.49
CA PRO A 11 7.68 -5.73 -11.62
C PRO A 11 6.94 -7.05 -11.38
N GLY A 12 5.62 -6.99 -11.30
CA GLY A 12 4.80 -8.19 -11.14
C GLY A 12 4.92 -9.12 -12.36
N SER A 13 4.88 -10.43 -12.10
CA SER A 13 4.87 -11.44 -13.16
C SER A 13 3.61 -11.31 -14.04
N ARG A 14 3.78 -10.87 -15.28
CA ARG A 14 2.69 -10.70 -16.26
C ARG A 14 2.35 -12.06 -16.89
N GLY A 15 1.43 -12.77 -16.25
CA GLY A 15 0.84 -14.00 -16.79
C GLY A 15 1.47 -15.26 -16.20
N GLY A 16 0.62 -16.11 -15.65
CA GLY A 16 1.01 -17.35 -14.96
C GLY A 16 0.10 -17.66 -13.78
N ARG A 17 0.14 -18.90 -13.29
CA ARG A 17 -0.47 -19.25 -12.01
C ARG A 17 0.38 -18.65 -10.89
N ARG A 18 -0.24 -17.89 -10.00
CA ARG A 18 0.38 -17.40 -8.77
C ARG A 18 0.02 -18.32 -7.62
N ASN A 19 0.92 -18.42 -6.65
CA ASN A 19 0.74 -19.18 -5.43
C ASN A 19 0.39 -18.24 -4.28
N ILE A 20 -0.31 -18.76 -3.27
CA ILE A 20 -0.59 -18.01 -2.03
C ILE A 20 -0.01 -18.79 -0.88
N VAL A 21 0.92 -18.17 -0.13
CA VAL A 21 1.44 -18.69 1.13
C VAL A 21 0.61 -18.10 2.25
N VAL A 22 -0.07 -18.94 3.02
CA VAL A 22 -0.81 -18.49 4.20
C VAL A 22 0.15 -18.44 5.39
N VAL A 23 0.34 -17.25 5.94
CA VAL A 23 1.16 -17.01 7.13
C VAL A 23 0.27 -16.62 8.30
N SER A 24 0.70 -16.97 9.51
CA SER A 24 -0.02 -16.65 10.75
C SER A 24 0.89 -15.90 11.71
N HIS A 25 0.35 -14.87 12.36
CA HIS A 25 1.00 -14.14 13.44
C HIS A 25 -0.02 -13.95 14.58
N GLY A 26 0.16 -14.70 15.67
CA GLY A 26 -0.84 -14.78 16.73
C GLY A 26 -2.18 -15.32 16.22
N ARG A 27 -3.25 -14.52 16.34
CA ARG A 27 -4.61 -14.85 15.86
C ARG A 27 -4.90 -14.30 14.46
N GLN A 28 -3.98 -13.55 13.88
CA GLN A 28 -4.13 -12.98 12.54
C GLN A 28 -3.56 -13.93 11.49
N GLN A 29 -4.20 -13.97 10.31
CA GLN A 29 -3.73 -14.70 9.15
C GLN A 29 -3.68 -13.77 7.94
N ALA A 30 -2.68 -13.96 7.10
CA ALA A 30 -2.53 -13.24 5.84
C ALA A 30 -2.09 -14.20 4.74
N GLY A 31 -2.60 -13.99 3.53
CA GLY A 31 -2.06 -14.63 2.33
C GLY A 31 -0.98 -13.76 1.70
N LEU A 32 0.20 -14.31 1.45
CA LEU A 32 1.25 -13.71 0.64
C LEU A 32 1.16 -14.26 -0.79
N VAL A 33 0.90 -13.39 -1.75
CA VAL A 33 0.86 -13.77 -3.17
C VAL A 33 2.30 -13.81 -3.69
N VAL A 34 2.70 -14.96 -4.23
CA VAL A 34 4.05 -15.22 -4.73
C VAL A 34 4.00 -15.89 -6.11
N ASP A 35 5.07 -15.74 -6.87
CA ASP A 35 5.14 -16.33 -8.21
C ASP A 35 5.39 -17.84 -8.15
N HIS A 36 6.38 -18.26 -7.36
CA HIS A 36 6.82 -19.66 -7.30
C HIS A 36 7.07 -20.12 -5.86
N LEU A 37 6.83 -21.41 -5.61
CA LEU A 37 7.19 -22.08 -4.37
C LEU A 37 8.37 -23.02 -4.63
N HIS A 38 9.51 -22.73 -4.00
CA HIS A 38 10.73 -23.54 -4.13
C HIS A 38 10.83 -24.66 -3.09
N GLY A 39 9.84 -24.78 -2.20
CA GLY A 39 9.84 -25.74 -1.10
C GLY A 39 10.52 -25.20 0.16
N GLU A 40 10.92 -26.11 1.04
CA GLU A 40 11.60 -25.81 2.29
C GLU A 40 13.12 -25.95 2.14
N LEU A 41 13.87 -25.02 2.73
CA LEU A 41 15.33 -25.01 2.70
C LEU A 41 15.87 -24.78 4.11
N GLN A 42 16.78 -25.64 4.56
CA GLN A 42 17.53 -25.42 5.79
C GLN A 42 18.70 -24.48 5.52
N THR A 43 18.74 -23.35 6.23
CA THR A 43 19.79 -22.35 6.01
C THR A 43 20.11 -21.55 7.27
N VAL A 44 21.29 -20.94 7.28
CA VAL A 44 21.70 -19.99 8.32
C VAL A 44 21.21 -18.61 7.95
N ILE A 45 20.52 -17.94 8.89
CA ILE A 45 20.10 -16.55 8.75
C ILE A 45 21.26 -15.65 9.15
N LYS A 46 21.65 -14.75 8.24
CA LYS A 46 22.60 -13.67 8.49
C LYS A 46 21.83 -12.36 8.63
N PRO A 47 21.93 -11.66 9.77
CA PRO A 47 21.31 -10.34 9.93
C PRO A 47 21.82 -9.40 8.85
N LEU A 48 20.93 -8.56 8.32
CA LEU A 48 21.38 -7.46 7.49
C LEU A 48 22.08 -6.45 8.40
N GLY A 49 23.27 -5.97 8.00
CA GLY A 49 24.06 -5.05 8.81
C GLY A 49 23.30 -3.75 9.14
N PRO A 50 23.84 -2.89 10.04
CA PRO A 50 23.14 -1.71 10.56
C PRO A 50 22.57 -0.77 9.49
N LEU A 51 23.20 -0.69 8.32
CA LEU A 51 22.77 0.11 7.19
C LEU A 51 21.42 -0.30 6.59
N PHE A 52 20.90 -1.48 6.92
CA PHE A 52 19.66 -2.01 6.34
C PHE A 52 18.52 -2.11 7.34
N GLN A 53 18.70 -1.59 8.57
CA GLN A 53 17.68 -1.67 9.63
C GLN A 53 16.38 -0.94 9.28
N HIS A 54 16.41 -0.03 8.32
CA HIS A 54 15.22 0.69 7.85
C HIS A 54 14.41 -0.07 6.80
N LEU A 55 14.86 -1.25 6.34
CA LEU A 55 14.12 -2.07 5.39
C LEU A 55 12.97 -2.77 6.11
N GLN A 56 11.76 -2.26 5.92
CA GLN A 56 10.54 -2.89 6.41
C GLN A 56 10.30 -4.22 5.68
N GLY A 57 9.77 -5.21 6.40
CA GLY A 57 9.42 -6.52 5.83
C GLY A 57 10.58 -7.50 5.65
N ILE A 58 11.81 -7.15 6.05
CA ILE A 58 13.00 -8.01 5.92
C ILE A 58 13.69 -8.24 7.27
N ALA A 59 13.80 -9.50 7.69
CA ALA A 59 14.47 -9.92 8.93
C ALA A 59 15.97 -10.21 8.74
N GLY A 60 16.40 -10.53 7.53
CA GLY A 60 17.75 -11.00 7.29
C GLY A 60 18.00 -11.43 5.85
N SER A 61 19.15 -12.07 5.66
CA SER A 61 19.54 -12.68 4.38
C SER A 61 20.18 -14.04 4.60
N THR A 62 20.34 -14.77 3.51
CA THR A 62 21.09 -16.01 3.49
C THR A 62 21.72 -16.22 2.11
N ILE A 63 22.71 -17.10 2.05
CA ILE A 63 23.32 -17.55 0.79
C ILE A 63 22.85 -18.98 0.56
N LEU A 64 22.13 -19.18 -0.55
CA LEU A 64 21.67 -20.49 -0.96
C LEU A 64 22.83 -21.36 -1.44
N GLY A 65 22.64 -22.69 -1.50
CA GLY A 65 23.64 -23.61 -2.08
C GLY A 65 23.98 -23.32 -3.56
N SER A 66 23.11 -22.58 -4.26
CA SER A 66 23.34 -22.06 -5.61
C SER A 66 24.30 -20.85 -5.66
N GLY A 67 24.67 -20.29 -4.51
CA GLY A 67 25.43 -19.04 -4.39
C GLY A 67 24.57 -17.77 -4.50
N GLN A 68 23.26 -17.90 -4.76
CA GLN A 68 22.35 -16.75 -4.77
C GLN A 68 22.04 -16.25 -3.37
N VAL A 69 21.82 -14.94 -3.25
CA VAL A 69 21.33 -14.32 -2.03
C VAL A 69 19.81 -14.48 -1.98
N ALA A 70 19.29 -14.92 -0.85
CA ALA A 70 17.86 -14.87 -0.53
C ALA A 70 17.62 -13.98 0.69
N LEU A 71 16.52 -13.23 0.66
CA LEU A 71 16.08 -12.42 1.79
C LEU A 71 15.09 -13.20 2.65
N ILE A 72 15.17 -13.02 3.96
CA ILE A 72 14.23 -13.59 4.92
C ILE A 72 13.19 -12.52 5.23
N LEU A 73 11.92 -12.83 4.99
CA LEU A 73 10.81 -11.91 5.26
C LEU A 73 10.55 -11.81 6.76
N ASP A 74 10.31 -10.61 7.25
CA ASP A 74 9.77 -10.37 8.57
C ASP A 74 8.23 -10.31 8.50
N ILE A 75 7.59 -11.40 8.92
CA ILE A 75 6.14 -11.52 8.87
C ILE A 75 5.46 -10.50 9.80
N ALA A 76 6.05 -10.18 10.96
CA ALA A 76 5.41 -9.27 11.92
C ALA A 76 5.26 -7.86 11.35
N THR A 77 6.30 -7.34 10.68
CA THR A 77 6.23 -6.03 10.01
C THR A 77 5.33 -6.06 8.77
N LEU A 78 5.26 -7.18 8.04
CA LEU A 78 4.27 -7.35 6.98
C LEU A 78 2.83 -7.29 7.49
N PHE A 79 2.53 -7.83 8.67
CA PHE A 79 1.21 -7.67 9.29
C PHE A 79 0.91 -6.22 9.67
N ALA A 80 1.87 -5.48 10.22
CA ALA A 80 1.69 -4.06 10.53
C ALA A 80 1.32 -3.23 9.28
N SER A 81 1.89 -3.57 8.12
CA SER A 81 1.57 -2.90 6.85
C SER A 81 0.13 -3.16 6.34
N LEU A 82 -0.58 -4.15 6.90
CA LEU A 82 -2.00 -4.38 6.59
C LEU A 82 -2.92 -3.44 7.37
N ASP A 83 -2.49 -3.00 8.55
CA ASP A 83 -3.25 -2.10 9.40
C ASP A 83 -3.07 -0.63 8.96
N GLU A 84 -1.94 -0.31 8.33
CA GLU A 84 -1.68 0.98 7.68
C GLU A 84 -2.19 0.97 6.23
N GLN A 85 -3.52 0.96 6.03
CA GLN A 85 -4.03 1.61 4.83
C GLN A 85 -3.80 3.11 5.01
N PRO A 86 -3.00 3.78 4.15
CA PRO A 86 -2.95 5.22 4.17
C PRO A 86 -4.38 5.70 3.91
N THR A 87 -4.96 6.35 4.91
CA THR A 87 -6.01 7.34 4.70
C THR A 87 -5.60 8.14 3.47
N HIS A 88 -6.44 8.09 2.45
CA HIS A 88 -6.40 9.00 1.31
C HIS A 88 -6.10 10.41 1.83
N HIS A 89 -4.85 10.86 1.75
CA HIS A 89 -4.52 12.25 1.92
C HIS A 89 -4.94 12.89 0.58
N PRO A 90 -6.01 13.69 0.54
CA PRO A 90 -6.31 14.45 -0.66
C PRO A 90 -5.11 15.37 -0.86
N VAL A 91 -4.26 15.09 -1.85
CA VAL A 91 -3.20 16.01 -2.24
C VAL A 91 -3.91 17.24 -2.82
N ASP A 92 -3.74 18.37 -2.12
CA ASP A 92 -4.15 19.72 -2.47
C ASP A 92 -5.58 19.92 -3.00
N SER A 93 -6.48 20.27 -2.08
CA SER A 93 -7.50 21.27 -2.42
C SER A 93 -6.78 22.61 -2.59
N ASP A 94 -6.46 22.97 -3.83
CA ASP A 94 -6.01 24.31 -4.19
C ASP A 94 -7.02 25.36 -3.68
N PRO A 95 -6.65 26.26 -2.74
CA PRO A 95 -7.58 27.24 -2.18
C PRO A 95 -7.83 28.48 -3.06
N GLN A 96 -7.42 28.54 -4.34
CA GLN A 96 -7.39 29.80 -5.09
C GLN A 96 -8.20 29.86 -6.40
N GLN A 97 -9.50 29.52 -6.33
CA GLN A 97 -10.49 30.02 -7.30
C GLN A 97 -11.68 30.73 -6.63
N SER A 98 -11.37 31.68 -5.74
CA SER A 98 -12.21 32.85 -5.51
C SER A 98 -11.91 33.89 -6.62
N HIS A 99 -12.97 34.55 -7.11
CA HIS A 99 -13.00 35.68 -8.07
C HIS A 99 -13.24 35.35 -9.57
N ARG A 100 -14.48 35.07 -9.96
CA ARG A 100 -15.44 36.12 -10.37
C ARG A 100 -16.81 35.54 -10.77
N HIS A 101 -17.81 36.10 -10.10
CA HIS A 101 -19.26 36.01 -10.30
C HIS A 101 -19.70 36.15 -11.78
N PRO A 102 -20.66 35.33 -12.23
CA PRO A 102 -21.75 35.85 -13.05
C PRO A 102 -23.10 35.51 -12.40
N GLN A 103 -23.99 36.50 -12.30
CA GLN A 103 -25.44 36.43 -12.62
C GLN A 103 -26.13 37.62 -11.93
N ALA A 104 -26.48 38.63 -12.71
CA ALA A 104 -27.49 39.61 -12.32
C ALA A 104 -28.87 38.93 -12.46
N ALA A 105 -29.59 38.79 -11.36
CA ALA A 105 -31.03 38.55 -11.34
C ALA A 105 -31.58 39.04 -9.99
N GLY A 106 -32.39 40.09 -10.04
CA GLY A 106 -33.00 40.68 -8.86
C GLY A 106 -33.94 41.80 -9.28
N ALA A 107 -35.11 41.40 -9.76
CA ALA A 107 -36.23 42.28 -10.04
C ALA A 107 -36.59 43.11 -8.80
N GLN A 108 -36.66 44.42 -8.99
CA GLN A 108 -37.38 45.33 -8.12
C GLN A 108 -38.47 45.98 -8.99
N GLU A 109 -39.65 45.37 -8.99
CA GLU A 109 -40.86 46.08 -9.38
C GLU A 109 -41.83 46.07 -8.19
N THR A 110 -42.33 47.27 -7.94
CA THR A 110 -42.99 47.78 -6.74
C THR A 110 -44.44 47.32 -6.60
N PRO A 111 -44.98 47.14 -5.38
CA PRO A 111 -46.41 46.99 -5.19
C PRO A 111 -47.09 48.36 -5.07
N HIS A 112 -48.03 48.67 -5.97
CA HIS A 112 -48.91 49.84 -5.85
C HIS A 112 -50.32 49.59 -6.44
N GLU A 113 -51.33 50.16 -5.75
CA GLU A 113 -52.76 50.33 -6.08
C GLU A 113 -53.70 49.11 -5.88
N ILE A 114 -54.52 49.01 -4.82
CA ILE A 114 -55.71 49.79 -4.35
C ILE A 114 -56.99 49.50 -5.17
N HIS A 115 -57.93 48.78 -4.50
CA HIS A 115 -59.42 48.72 -4.52
C HIS A 115 -60.23 49.43 -5.63
N PRO A 116 -61.47 48.97 -5.96
CA PRO A 116 -62.44 48.24 -5.12
C PRO A 116 -62.99 46.91 -5.66
#